data_AF-A0A6C0CY12-F1
#
_entry.id   AF-A0A6C0CY12-F1
#
_cell.length_a   1.000
_cell.length_b   1.000
_cell.length_c   1.000
_cell.angle_alpha   90.00
_cell.angle_beta   90.00
_cell.angle_gamma   90.00
#
_symmetry.space_group_name_H-M   'P 1'
#
loop_
_entity.id
_entity.type
_entity.pdbx_description
1 polymer ?
#
loop_
_entity_poly.entity_id
_entity_poly.type
_entity_poly.pdbx_seq_one_letter_code
_entity_poly.pdbx_strand_id
1 'polypeptide(L)'
;MNEMFYNECKNILMPLKEKGWQFLKLDTNEILMRKNFEQLEEIKINPFGESIEFILPMENPSFSFYKRMKNDSQSIDFFKNYITSILYV
;
A
#
# COMPACT_ATOMS: atom_id res chain seq x y z
N MET A 1 -4.53 -8.96 9.01
CA MET A 1 -3.09 -9.18 8.74
C MET A 1 -2.42 -9.51 10.06
N ASN A 2 -1.35 -10.30 10.07
CA ASN A 2 -0.57 -10.46 11.30
C ASN A 2 0.20 -9.16 11.61
N GLU A 3 0.61 -8.98 12.87
CA GLU A 3 1.23 -7.75 13.36
C GLU A 3 2.59 -7.47 12.69
N MET A 4 3.35 -8.53 12.37
CA MET A 4 4.65 -8.41 11.71
C MET A 4 4.49 -7.83 10.30
N PHE A 5 3.63 -8.42 9.48
CA PHE A 5 3.31 -7.95 8.13
C PHE A 5 2.77 -6.52 8.14
N TYR A 6 1.85 -6.22 9.06
CA TYR A 6 1.30 -4.88 9.23
C TYR A 6 2.40 -3.85 9.52
N ASN A 7 3.32 -4.14 10.45
CA ASN A 7 4.41 -3.24 10.79
C ASN A 7 5.37 -3.04 9.61
N GLU A 8 5.64 -4.07 8.82
CA GLU A 8 6.44 -3.94 7.60
C GLU A 8 5.77 -3.03 6.57
N CYS A 9 4.50 -3.26 6.24
CA CYS A 9 3.75 -2.40 5.31
C CYS A 9 3.72 -0.94 5.79
N LYS A 10 3.49 -0.72 7.09
CA LYS A 10 3.53 0.61 7.70
C LYS A 10 4.89 1.28 7.48
N ASN A 11 5.99 0.58 7.78
CA ASN A 11 7.34 1.11 7.63
C ASN A 11 7.68 1.43 6.17
N ILE A 12 7.25 0.60 5.22
CA ILE A 12 7.42 0.83 3.78
C ILE A 12 6.70 2.12 3.34
N LEU A 13 5.52 2.40 3.89
CA LEU A 13 4.71 3.57 3.53
C LEU A 13 5.17 4.87 4.20
N MET A 14 5.91 4.80 5.31
CA MET A 14 6.32 5.99 6.07
C MET A 14 6.99 7.10 5.23
N PRO A 15 7.92 6.79 4.30
CA PRO A 15 8.57 7.83 3.48
C PRO A 15 7.61 8.60 2.58
N LEU A 16 6.48 8.00 2.18
CA LEU A 16 5.49 8.69 1.33
C LEU A 16 4.85 9.90 2.04
N LYS A 17 4.90 9.97 3.37
CA LYS A 17 4.42 11.15 4.11
C LYS A 17 5.14 12.43 3.71
N GLU A 18 6.42 12.34 3.38
CA GLU A 18 7.22 13.48 2.90
C GLU A 18 6.81 13.92 1.49
N LYS A 19 6.19 13.01 0.72
CA LYS A 19 5.61 13.28 -0.61
C LYS A 19 4.11 13.65 -0.56
N GLY A 20 3.60 14.08 0.59
CA GLY A 20 2.22 14.55 0.71
C GLY A 20 1.17 13.44 0.82
N TRP A 21 1.57 12.20 1.13
CA TRP A 21 0.64 11.13 1.44
C TRP A 21 0.22 11.14 2.91
N GLN A 22 -1.00 10.73 3.19
CA GLN A 22 -1.58 10.69 4.53
C GLN A 22 -2.28 9.36 4.78
N PHE A 23 -2.08 8.79 5.97
CA PHE A 23 -2.83 7.64 6.43
C PHE A 23 -4.25 8.07 6.79
N LEU A 24 -5.23 7.47 6.11
CA LEU A 24 -6.65 7.59 6.45
C LEU A 24 -7.08 6.49 7.42
N LYS A 25 -6.49 5.29 7.29
CA LYS A 25 -6.63 4.18 8.22
C LYS A 25 -5.30 3.45 8.36
N LEU A 26 -5.02 2.99 9.58
CA LEU A 26 -3.76 2.33 9.91
C LEU A 26 -3.99 1.36 11.07
N ASP A 27 -4.51 0.19 10.72
CA ASP A 27 -4.73 -0.91 11.65
C ASP A 27 -4.45 -2.28 10.98
N THR A 28 -4.55 -3.37 11.73
CA THR A 28 -4.23 -4.72 11.25
C THR A 28 -5.25 -5.29 10.26
N ASN A 29 -6.43 -4.69 10.16
CA ASN A 29 -7.49 -5.08 9.22
C ASN A 29 -7.45 -4.25 7.94
N GLU A 30 -6.90 -3.05 7.97
CA GLU A 30 -6.85 -2.17 6.81
C GLU A 30 -5.74 -1.13 6.98
N ILE A 31 -4.88 -1.02 5.95
CA ILE A 31 -4.02 0.13 5.76
C ILE A 31 -4.55 0.92 4.57
N LEU A 32 -4.86 2.18 4.78
CA LEU A 32 -5.36 3.09 3.76
C LEU A 32 -4.56 4.38 3.78
N MET A 33 -3.88 4.68 2.66
CA MET A 33 -3.10 5.90 2.48
C MET A 33 -3.55 6.60 1.22
N ARG A 34 -3.67 7.93 1.27
CA ARG A 34 -4.09 8.75 0.13
C ARG A 34 -3.15 9.94 -0.04
N LYS A 35 -2.90 10.34 -1.28
CA LYS A 35 -2.15 11.56 -1.58
C LYS A 35 -3.03 12.81 -1.50
N ASN A 36 -2.50 13.86 -0.91
CA ASN A 36 -3.21 15.13 -0.78
C ASN A 36 -3.56 15.71 -2.15
N PHE A 37 -4.75 16.29 -2.28
CA PHE A 37 -5.26 16.99 -3.48
C PHE A 37 -5.48 16.11 -4.73
N GLU A 38 -5.15 14.82 -4.67
CA GLU A 38 -5.39 13.84 -5.74
C GLU A 38 -6.29 12.72 -5.20
N GLN A 39 -7.61 12.90 -5.30
CA GLN A 39 -8.60 11.99 -4.72
C GLN A 39 -8.52 10.54 -5.24
N LEU A 40 -7.86 10.33 -6.38
CA LEU A 40 -7.74 9.05 -7.06
C LEU A 40 -6.44 8.30 -6.73
N GLU A 41 -5.47 8.94 -6.07
CA GLU A 41 -4.23 8.27 -5.66
C GLU A 41 -4.38 7.68 -4.26
N GLU A 42 -4.84 6.43 -4.21
CA GLU A 42 -5.12 5.68 -2.99
C GLU A 42 -4.38 4.35 -2.97
N ILE A 43 -3.61 4.11 -1.90
CA ILE A 43 -3.00 2.83 -1.57
C ILE A 43 -3.84 2.16 -0.49
N LYS A 44 -4.32 0.95 -0.77
CA LYS A 44 -5.11 0.14 0.15
C LYS A 44 -4.51 -1.25 0.31
N ILE A 45 -4.40 -1.72 1.54
CA ILE A 45 -3.89 -3.06 1.88
C ILE A 45 -4.83 -3.70 2.89
N ASN A 46 -5.44 -4.83 2.52
CA ASN A 46 -6.40 -5.55 3.37
C ASN A 46 -6.08 -7.05 3.40
N PRO A 47 -6.33 -7.74 4.53
CA PRO A 47 -6.43 -9.18 4.54
C PRO A 47 -7.72 -9.62 3.84
N PHE A 48 -7.64 -10.68 3.06
CA PHE A 48 -8.78 -11.35 2.42
C PHE A 48 -8.60 -12.87 2.51
N GLY A 49 -9.28 -13.50 3.45
CA GLY A 49 -9.06 -14.91 3.79
C GLY A 49 -7.59 -15.17 4.14
N GLU A 50 -6.94 -16.06 3.42
CA GLU A 50 -5.51 -16.40 3.56
C GLU A 50 -4.58 -15.53 2.69
N SER A 51 -5.08 -14.44 2.12
CA SER A 51 -4.33 -13.59 1.21
C SER A 51 -4.34 -12.14 1.63
N ILE A 52 -3.43 -11.37 1.07
CA ILE A 52 -3.37 -9.92 1.15
C ILE A 52 -3.81 -9.34 -0.19
N GLU A 53 -4.68 -8.35 -0.14
CA GLU A 53 -5.10 -7.55 -1.27
C GLU A 53 -4.41 -6.20 -1.24
N PHE A 54 -3.83 -5.83 -2.38
CA PHE A 54 -3.27 -4.52 -2.65
C PHE A 54 -4.15 -3.84 -3.70
N ILE A 55 -4.57 -2.61 -3.42
CA ILE A 55 -5.13 -1.68 -4.40
C ILE A 55 -4.16 -0.51 -4.46
N LEU A 56 -3.54 -0.32 -5.61
CA LEU A 56 -2.41 0.58 -5.78
C LEU A 56 -2.69 1.54 -6.94
N PRO A 57 -2.32 2.81 -6.85
CA PRO A 57 -2.48 3.74 -7.96
C PRO A 57 -1.62 3.36 -9.16
N MET A 58 -2.06 3.74 -10.35
CA MET A 58 -1.26 3.66 -11.58
C MET A 58 -1.02 5.07 -12.10
N GLU A 59 -0.03 5.25 -13.00
CA GLU A 59 0.24 6.55 -13.63
C GLU A 59 -1.00 7.17 -14.31
N ASN A 60 -1.97 6.35 -14.71
CA ASN A 60 -3.29 6.82 -15.09
C ASN A 60 -4.21 6.86 -13.86
N PRO A 61 -4.57 8.04 -13.35
CA PRO A 61 -5.36 8.18 -12.13
C PRO A 61 -6.78 7.63 -12.26
N SER A 62 -7.25 7.32 -13.49
CA SER A 62 -8.56 6.70 -13.70
C SER A 62 -8.58 5.22 -13.32
N PHE A 63 -7.42 4.60 -13.04
CA PHE A 63 -7.30 3.17 -12.79
C PHE A 63 -6.42 2.89 -11.58
N SER A 64 -6.79 1.84 -10.84
CA SER A 64 -5.97 1.26 -9.79
C SER A 64 -5.60 -0.17 -10.15
N PHE A 65 -4.36 -0.53 -9.85
CA PHE A 65 -3.88 -1.88 -9.96
C PHE A 65 -4.34 -2.70 -8.74
N TYR A 66 -5.01 -3.81 -9.01
CA TYR A 66 -5.46 -4.76 -7.98
C TYR A 66 -4.59 -6.01 -8.01
N LYS A 67 -4.04 -6.41 -6.85
CA LYS A 67 -3.26 -7.65 -6.71
C LYS A 67 -3.55 -8.37 -5.42
N ARG A 68 -3.76 -9.69 -5.53
CA ARG A 68 -3.97 -10.59 -4.39
C ARG A 68 -2.81 -11.56 -4.27
N MET A 69 -2.26 -11.73 -3.07
CA MET A 69 -1.07 -12.54 -2.82
C MET A 69 -1.21 -13.33 -1.52
N LYS A 70 -0.85 -14.62 -1.52
CA LYS A 70 -0.94 -15.49 -0.32
C LYS A 70 0.33 -15.54 0.51
N ASN A 71 1.48 -15.20 -0.07
CA ASN A 71 2.77 -15.34 0.57
C ASN A 71 3.23 -13.98 1.10
N ASP A 72 3.37 -13.86 2.42
CA ASP A 72 3.75 -12.61 3.10
C ASP A 72 5.08 -12.06 2.57
N SER A 73 6.12 -12.90 2.49
CA SER A 73 7.46 -12.49 2.04
C SER A 73 7.45 -11.93 0.62
N GLN A 74 6.83 -12.64 -0.34
CA GLN A 74 6.69 -12.16 -1.72
C GLN A 74 5.82 -10.90 -1.81
N SER A 75 4.81 -10.78 -0.94
CA SER A 75 3.91 -9.62 -0.90
C SER A 75 4.66 -8.38 -0.44
N ILE A 76 5.51 -8.53 0.58
CA ILE A 76 6.40 -7.47 1.06
C ILE A 76 7.40 -7.06 -0.03
N ASP A 77 8.06 -8.00 -0.69
CA ASP A 77 9.05 -7.67 -1.74
C ASP A 77 8.40 -6.95 -2.92
N PHE A 78 7.24 -7.44 -3.36
CA PHE A 78 6.43 -6.76 -4.36
C PHE A 78 6.09 -5.33 -3.94
N PHE A 79 5.63 -5.15 -2.70
CA PHE A 79 5.21 -3.86 -2.20
C PHE A 79 6.37 -2.88 -2.02
N LYS A 80 7.53 -3.35 -1.52
CA LYS A 80 8.77 -2.57 -1.44
C LYS A 80 9.19 -2.05 -2.82
N ASN A 81 9.17 -2.92 -3.84
CA ASN A 81 9.53 -2.54 -5.20
C ASN A 81 8.57 -1.49 -5.77
N TYR A 82 7.26 -1.67 -5.57
CA TYR A 82 6.26 -0.71 -6.00
C TYR A 82 6.46 0.67 -5.35
N ILE A 83 6.61 0.72 -4.02
CA ILE A 83 6.79 2.00 -3.31
C ILE A 83 8.12 2.66 -3.65
N THR A 84 9.18 1.87 -3.86
CA THR A 84 10.47 2.37 -4.36
C THR A 84 10.30 3.06 -5.71
N SER A 85 9.48 2.50 -6.62
CA SER A 85 9.21 3.14 -7.91
C SER A 85 8.50 4.49 -7.76
N ILE A 86 7.59 4.66 -6.78
CA ILE A 86 6.94 5.95 -6.50
C ILE A 86 7.93 6.96 -5.89
N LEU A 87 8.89 6.48 -5.09
CA LEU A 87 9.82 7.36 -4.37
C LEU A 87 10.93 7.92 -5.26
N TYR A 88 11.38 7.17 -6.27
CA TYR A 88 12.55 7.53 -7.09
C TYR A 88 12.23 7.84 -8.55
N VAL A 89 10.95 7.80 -8.92
CA VAL A 89 10.40 8.52 -10.08
C VAL A 89 9.97 9.91 -9.64
#